data_AF-A0A8T4ZHS9-F1
#
_entry.id   AF-A0A8T4ZHS9-F1
#
_cell.length_a   1.000
_cell.length_b   1.000
_cell.length_c   1.000
_cell.angle_alpha   90.00
_cell.angle_beta   90.00
_cell.angle_gamma   90.00
#
_symmetry.space_group_name_H-M   'P 1'
#
loop_
_entity.id
_entity.type
_entity.pdbx_description
1 polymer ?
#
loop_
_entity_poly.entity_id
_entity_poly.type
_entity_poly.pdbx_seq_one_letter_code
_entity_poly.pdbx_strand_id
1 'polypeptide(L)'
;LKRYGMEYDGSSRIYHMIELLHDTVGVDKLKSVIDRDLSGLKCAPQYGCRILREKSDLKVKFDRLITLIGGEIIHTKTERLCCGVPAMYSNPDFALHQRAEVKLEDIREAGADCIVLFCPACAERFERAEMALTTEDNEFNISVLNYLELLALCLGALPEEIGTHLHRVPVDQVVGRILKAK
;
A
#
# COMPACT_ATOMS: atom_id res chain seq x y z
N LEU A 1 -21.51 12.58 23.04
CA LEU A 1 -22.27 11.34 22.84
C LEU A 1 -23.58 11.29 23.64
N LYS A 2 -23.70 11.98 24.78
CA LYS A 2 -24.89 11.97 25.66
C LYS A 2 -26.23 12.27 24.96
N ARG A 3 -26.25 13.18 23.98
CA ARG A 3 -27.46 13.47 23.17
C ARG A 3 -27.99 12.28 22.36
N TYR A 4 -27.19 11.24 22.19
CA TYR A 4 -27.53 9.97 21.54
C TYR A 4 -27.62 8.81 22.55
N GLY A 5 -27.71 9.09 23.86
CA GLY A 5 -27.78 8.06 24.90
C GLY A 5 -26.48 7.29 25.13
N MET A 6 -25.34 7.82 24.67
CA MET A 6 -24.03 7.16 24.76
C MET A 6 -23.04 7.98 25.60
N GLU A 7 -22.13 7.30 26.30
CA GLU A 7 -21.00 7.90 27.01
C GLU A 7 -19.68 7.31 26.51
N TYR A 8 -18.62 8.12 26.47
CA TYR A 8 -17.27 7.69 26.11
C TYR A 8 -16.35 7.98 27.29
N ASP A 9 -15.70 6.95 27.78
CA ASP A 9 -14.89 6.97 29.00
C ASP A 9 -13.39 7.13 28.72
N GLY A 10 -12.98 7.23 27.45
CA GLY A 10 -11.56 7.36 27.07
C GLY A 10 -10.74 6.07 27.19
N SER A 11 -11.36 4.93 27.49
CA SER A 11 -10.65 3.64 27.67
C SER A 11 -10.25 2.97 26.35
N SER A 12 -10.76 3.45 25.23
CA SER A 12 -10.53 2.86 23.91
C SER A 12 -9.08 3.01 23.46
N ARG A 13 -8.51 1.91 22.97
CA ARG A 13 -7.19 1.91 22.30
C ARG A 13 -7.40 1.84 20.79
N ILE A 14 -6.74 2.74 20.09
CA ILE A 14 -6.74 2.81 18.63
C ILE A 14 -5.40 2.25 18.16
N TYR A 15 -5.45 1.26 17.27
CA TYR A 15 -4.27 0.69 16.66
C TYR A 15 -4.24 1.04 15.17
N HIS A 16 -3.06 1.40 14.67
CA HIS A 16 -2.81 1.30 13.25
C HIS A 16 -2.65 -0.18 12.86
N MET A 17 -3.06 -0.57 11.65
CA MET A 17 -2.94 -1.96 11.19
C MET A 17 -1.50 -2.48 11.24
N ILE A 18 -0.53 -1.61 10.97
CA ILE A 18 0.91 -1.91 11.13
C ILE A 18 1.25 -2.31 12.57
N GLU A 19 0.77 -1.58 13.58
CA GLU A 19 1.03 -1.89 15.00
C GLU A 19 0.34 -3.18 15.40
N LEU A 20 -0.90 -3.38 14.93
CA LEU A 20 -1.64 -4.59 15.20
C LEU A 20 -0.89 -5.82 14.66
N LEU A 21 -0.45 -5.78 13.41
CA LEU A 21 0.26 -6.90 12.78
C LEU A 21 1.67 -7.08 13.35
N HIS A 22 2.44 -6.01 13.50
CA HIS A 22 3.83 -6.08 13.92
C HIS A 22 3.98 -6.34 15.43
N ASP A 23 3.23 -5.62 16.28
CA ASP A 23 3.42 -5.63 17.73
C ASP A 23 2.45 -6.57 18.45
N THR A 24 1.19 -6.63 18.01
CA THR A 24 0.15 -7.41 18.72
C THR A 24 0.06 -8.85 18.23
N VAL A 25 0.02 -9.06 16.92
CA VAL A 25 0.06 -10.40 16.31
C VAL A 25 1.48 -10.96 16.39
N GLY A 26 2.48 -10.12 16.10
CA GLY A 26 3.89 -10.46 16.18
C GLY A 26 4.45 -11.03 14.89
N VAL A 27 5.65 -10.56 14.51
CA VAL A 27 6.35 -10.99 13.30
C VAL A 27 6.64 -12.49 13.26
N ASP A 28 6.95 -13.10 14.41
CA ASP A 28 7.26 -14.54 14.49
C ASP A 28 6.05 -15.40 14.17
N LYS A 29 4.88 -15.01 14.67
CA LYS A 29 3.62 -15.70 14.40
C LYS A 29 3.27 -15.59 12.92
N LEU A 30 3.35 -14.38 12.35
CA LEU A 30 3.12 -14.17 10.92
C LEU A 30 4.07 -15.03 10.07
N LYS A 31 5.37 -15.02 10.40
CA LYS A 31 6.36 -15.84 9.69
C LYS A 31 6.02 -17.33 9.67
N SER A 32 5.46 -17.85 10.77
CA SER A 32 5.14 -19.28 10.90
C SER A 32 3.96 -19.76 10.03
N VAL A 33 3.16 -18.83 9.49
CA VAL A 33 1.95 -19.15 8.71
C VAL A 33 2.00 -18.66 7.26
N ILE A 34 3.10 -17.99 6.86
CA ILE A 34 3.32 -17.58 5.47
C ILE A 34 3.65 -18.83 4.64
N ASP A 35 2.84 -19.05 3.60
CA ASP A 35 2.93 -20.19 2.66
C ASP A 35 3.55 -19.77 1.31
N ARG A 36 3.34 -18.51 0.91
CA ARG A 36 3.88 -17.90 -0.32
C ARG A 36 4.51 -16.57 0.01
N ASP A 37 5.43 -16.09 -0.82
CA ASP A 37 6.10 -14.83 -0.59
C ASP A 37 6.18 -13.96 -1.84
N LEU A 38 6.77 -12.78 -1.67
CA LEU A 38 7.01 -11.79 -2.69
C LEU A 38 8.45 -11.88 -3.24
N SER A 39 9.11 -13.04 -3.17
CA SER A 39 10.51 -13.16 -3.55
C SER A 39 10.79 -12.64 -4.97
N GLY A 40 11.77 -11.73 -5.06
CA GLY A 40 12.16 -11.06 -6.30
C GLY A 40 11.20 -9.99 -6.80
N LEU A 41 10.15 -9.64 -6.04
CA LEU A 41 9.29 -8.49 -6.32
C LEU A 41 9.84 -7.24 -5.61
N LYS A 42 10.07 -6.21 -6.41
CA LYS A 42 10.52 -4.90 -5.95
C LYS A 42 9.32 -4.05 -5.57
N CYS A 43 9.23 -3.72 -4.29
CA CYS A 43 8.11 -3.05 -3.66
C CYS A 43 8.48 -1.60 -3.33
N ALA A 44 7.73 -0.64 -3.86
CA ALA A 44 7.83 0.76 -3.47
C ALA A 44 6.82 1.07 -2.34
N PRO A 45 7.26 1.32 -1.10
CA PRO A 45 6.33 1.57 0.00
C PRO A 45 5.71 2.97 -0.12
N GLN A 46 4.38 3.04 -0.16
CA GLN A 46 3.64 4.26 0.12
C GLN A 46 3.24 4.27 1.60
N TYR A 47 4.08 4.89 2.43
CA TYR A 47 3.85 5.02 3.88
C TYR A 47 2.59 5.85 4.20
N GLY A 48 2.27 6.83 3.36
CA GLY A 48 1.17 7.75 3.62
C GLY A 48 1.55 8.89 4.57
N CYS A 49 0.91 10.05 4.35
CA CYS A 49 1.29 11.29 5.00
C CYS A 49 1.02 11.34 6.51
N ARG A 50 0.07 10.54 7.03
CA ARG A 50 -0.19 10.48 8.48
C ARG A 50 0.94 9.77 9.22
N ILE A 51 1.36 8.61 8.70
CA ILE A 51 2.48 7.83 9.23
C ILE A 51 3.78 8.66 9.25
N LEU A 52 4.09 9.34 8.13
CA LEU A 52 5.34 10.10 8.02
C LEU A 52 5.38 11.41 8.83
N ARG A 53 4.21 11.91 9.26
CA ARG A 53 4.11 13.11 10.11
C ARG A 53 4.25 12.78 11.59
N GLU A 54 3.87 11.56 11.98
CA GLU A 54 4.02 11.09 13.34
C GLU A 54 5.49 10.74 13.60
N LYS A 55 6.03 11.11 14.77
CA LYS A 55 7.35 10.64 15.23
C LYS A 55 7.23 9.21 15.74
N SER A 56 6.72 8.30 14.92
CA SER A 56 6.50 6.91 15.24
C SER A 56 7.47 6.00 14.48
N ASP A 57 7.63 4.79 14.99
CA ASP A 57 8.42 3.73 14.35
C ASP A 57 7.62 2.97 13.27
N LEU A 58 6.40 3.43 12.96
CA LEU A 58 5.50 2.80 12.00
C LEU A 58 6.11 2.66 10.60
N LYS A 59 6.93 3.61 10.16
CA LYS A 59 7.66 3.51 8.88
C LYS A 59 8.56 2.27 8.89
N VAL A 60 9.38 2.13 9.93
CA VAL A 60 10.32 1.02 10.09
C VAL A 60 9.56 -0.30 10.26
N LYS A 61 8.46 -0.31 11.01
CA LYS A 61 7.59 -1.48 11.15
C LYS A 61 6.95 -1.88 9.83
N PHE A 62 6.55 -0.91 8.99
CA PHE A 62 6.02 -1.21 7.67
C PHE A 62 7.08 -1.83 6.77
N ASP A 63 8.30 -1.28 6.77
CA ASP A 63 9.42 -1.86 6.03
C ASP A 63 9.70 -3.31 6.48
N ARG A 64 9.64 -3.56 7.80
CA ARG A 64 9.77 -4.91 8.35
C ARG A 64 8.64 -5.85 7.92
N LEU A 65 7.41 -5.37 7.81
CA LEU A 65 6.28 -6.16 7.35
C LEU A 65 6.40 -6.52 5.85
N ILE A 66 6.82 -5.58 4.99
CA ILE A 66 7.05 -5.85 3.56
C ILE A 66 8.16 -6.90 3.38
N THR A 67 9.28 -6.73 4.09
CA THR A 67 10.39 -7.69 4.02
C THR A 67 10.04 -9.05 4.65
N LEU A 68 9.16 -9.09 5.66
CA LEU A 68 8.68 -10.33 6.27
C LEU A 68 7.96 -11.23 5.26
N ILE A 69 7.18 -10.65 4.34
CA ILE A 69 6.50 -11.38 3.27
C ILE A 69 7.36 -11.53 2.01
N GLY A 70 8.67 -11.29 2.09
CA GLY A 70 9.63 -11.54 0.99
C GLY A 70 9.81 -10.40 -0.01
N GLY A 71 9.17 -9.25 0.20
CA GLY A 71 9.28 -8.10 -0.72
C GLY A 71 10.62 -7.37 -0.60
N GLU A 72 11.22 -7.03 -1.74
CA GLU A 72 12.44 -6.20 -1.81
C GLU A 72 12.07 -4.72 -1.81
N ILE A 73 12.46 -3.96 -0.79
CA ILE A 73 12.11 -2.54 -0.72
C ILE A 73 12.98 -1.71 -1.66
N ILE A 74 12.32 -0.93 -2.53
CA ILE A 74 12.94 0.18 -3.25
C ILE A 74 12.52 1.50 -2.60
N HIS A 75 13.53 2.28 -2.19
CA HIS A 75 13.33 3.66 -1.78
C HIS A 75 13.34 4.58 -2.98
N THR A 76 12.32 5.43 -3.08
CA THR A 76 12.17 6.41 -4.16
C THR A 76 12.42 7.83 -3.64
N LYS A 77 12.79 8.76 -4.51
CA LYS A 77 13.08 10.16 -4.12
C LYS A 77 11.85 10.85 -3.55
N THR A 78 10.67 10.40 -3.97
CA THR A 78 9.36 10.93 -3.63
C THR A 78 8.66 10.15 -2.51
N GLU A 79 9.38 9.27 -1.77
CA GLU A 79 8.76 8.46 -0.72
C GLU A 79 8.03 9.30 0.35
N ARG A 80 8.50 10.53 0.60
CA ARG A 80 7.87 11.48 1.55
C ARG A 80 6.78 12.36 0.94
N LEU A 81 6.61 12.32 -0.38
CA LEU A 81 5.59 13.08 -1.09
C LEU A 81 4.20 12.47 -0.84
N CYS A 82 3.19 13.34 -0.65
CA CYS A 82 1.80 12.92 -0.47
C CYS A 82 1.21 12.42 -1.81
N CYS A 83 0.27 11.46 -1.75
CA CYS A 83 -0.45 10.96 -2.94
C CYS A 83 -1.36 12.01 -3.61
N GLY A 84 -1.71 13.09 -2.90
CA GLY A 84 -2.52 14.19 -3.45
C GLY A 84 -4.01 14.16 -3.08
N VAL A 85 -4.53 13.11 -2.43
CA VAL A 85 -5.97 13.02 -2.06
C VAL A 85 -6.50 14.28 -1.36
N PRO A 86 -5.86 14.82 -0.30
CA PRO A 86 -6.40 16.02 0.36
C PRO A 86 -6.43 17.24 -0.56
N ALA A 87 -5.45 17.37 -1.47
CA ALA A 87 -5.37 18.50 -2.39
C ALA A 87 -6.41 18.40 -3.51
N MET A 88 -6.86 17.19 -3.85
CA MET A 88 -7.85 16.95 -4.90
C MET A 88 -9.17 17.70 -4.66
N TYR A 89 -9.55 17.90 -3.40
CA TYR A 89 -10.77 18.64 -3.05
C TYR A 89 -10.69 20.15 -3.31
N SER A 90 -9.49 20.70 -3.52
CA SER A 90 -9.29 22.13 -3.74
C SER A 90 -8.66 22.43 -5.10
N ASN A 91 -7.74 21.58 -5.55
CA ASN A 91 -7.05 21.71 -6.82
C ASN A 91 -6.75 20.30 -7.40
N PRO A 92 -7.68 19.74 -8.19
CA PRO A 92 -7.53 18.42 -8.81
C PRO A 92 -6.29 18.31 -9.71
N ASP A 93 -6.00 19.34 -10.52
CA ASP A 93 -4.86 19.34 -11.45
C ASP A 93 -3.53 19.25 -10.68
N PHE A 94 -3.41 20.02 -9.60
CA PHE A 94 -2.25 19.93 -8.72
C PHE A 94 -2.14 18.55 -8.06
N ALA A 95 -3.27 17.98 -7.62
CA ALA A 95 -3.29 16.65 -7.02
C ALA A 95 -2.95 15.53 -8.01
N LEU A 96 -3.14 15.74 -9.31
CA LEU A 96 -2.72 14.83 -10.36
C LEU A 96 -1.26 15.05 -10.72
N HIS A 97 -0.96 16.20 -11.32
CA HIS A 97 0.31 16.43 -11.99
C HIS A 97 1.46 16.74 -11.03
N GLN A 98 1.19 17.32 -9.87
CA GLN A 98 2.24 17.74 -8.92
C GLN A 98 2.39 16.78 -7.73
N ARG A 99 1.56 15.72 -7.67
CA ARG A 99 1.54 14.76 -6.57
C ARG A 99 1.56 13.33 -7.09
N ALA A 100 0.46 12.86 -7.69
CA ALA A 100 0.34 11.46 -8.08
C ALA A 100 1.28 11.11 -9.25
N GLU A 101 1.30 11.92 -10.31
CA GLU A 101 2.15 11.72 -11.49
C GLU A 101 3.64 11.68 -11.11
N VAL A 102 4.14 12.72 -10.45
CA VAL A 102 5.54 12.81 -9.97
C VAL A 102 5.95 11.57 -9.16
N LYS A 103 5.05 11.01 -8.34
CA LYS A 103 5.33 9.77 -7.60
C LYS A 103 5.36 8.55 -8.51
N LEU A 104 4.36 8.40 -9.38
CA LEU A 104 4.29 7.27 -10.31
C LEU A 104 5.51 7.23 -11.24
N GLU A 105 5.95 8.38 -11.73
CA GLU A 105 7.18 8.51 -12.55
C GLU A 105 8.43 8.08 -11.78
N ASP A 106 8.65 8.59 -10.57
CA ASP A 106 9.81 8.24 -9.75
C ASP A 106 9.79 6.76 -9.32
N ILE A 107 8.62 6.19 -9.06
CA ILE A 107 8.45 4.75 -8.76
C ILE A 107 8.77 3.90 -10.00
N ARG A 108 8.32 4.33 -11.18
CA ARG A 108 8.62 3.67 -12.46
C ARG A 108 10.11 3.71 -12.77
N GLU A 109 10.73 4.89 -12.64
CA GLU A 109 12.17 5.09 -12.85
C GLU A 109 13.02 4.26 -11.89
N ALA A 110 12.55 4.10 -10.64
CA ALA A 110 13.22 3.25 -9.67
C ALA A 110 13.08 1.74 -9.98
N GLY A 111 12.19 1.37 -10.90
CA GLY A 111 12.00 0.00 -11.36
C GLY A 111 11.26 -0.89 -10.36
N ALA A 112 10.27 -0.33 -9.66
CA ALA A 112 9.41 -1.10 -8.77
C ALA A 112 8.39 -1.94 -9.56
N ASP A 113 8.14 -3.17 -9.12
CA ASP A 113 7.08 -4.03 -9.64
C ASP A 113 5.70 -3.62 -9.11
N CYS A 114 5.64 -3.08 -7.88
CA CYS A 114 4.39 -2.64 -7.27
C CYS A 114 4.56 -1.54 -6.23
N ILE A 115 3.47 -0.82 -5.99
CA ILE A 115 3.29 0.07 -4.84
C ILE A 115 2.61 -0.71 -3.73
N VAL A 116 3.21 -0.69 -2.53
CA VAL A 116 2.67 -1.36 -1.35
C VAL A 116 2.22 -0.32 -0.32
N LEU A 117 0.98 -0.43 0.16
CA LEU A 117 0.37 0.59 1.01
C LEU A 117 -0.66 0.04 2.00
N PHE A 118 -1.05 0.83 2.99
CA PHE A 118 -2.19 0.51 3.87
C PHE A 118 -3.40 1.43 3.68
N CYS A 119 -3.21 2.63 3.12
CA CYS A 119 -4.25 3.65 3.04
C CYS A 119 -5.12 3.46 1.79
N PRO A 120 -6.42 3.10 1.91
CA PRO A 120 -7.29 2.86 0.74
C PRO A 120 -7.43 4.09 -0.15
N ALA A 121 -7.43 5.29 0.44
CA ALA A 121 -7.45 6.53 -0.32
C ALA A 121 -6.18 6.73 -1.17
N CYS A 122 -5.02 6.27 -0.70
CA CYS A 122 -3.81 6.28 -1.52
C CYS A 122 -3.91 5.29 -2.68
N ALA A 123 -4.44 4.08 -2.45
CA ALA A 123 -4.68 3.10 -3.52
C ALA A 123 -5.58 3.67 -4.61
N GLU A 124 -6.78 4.12 -4.22
CA GLU A 124 -7.73 4.71 -5.17
C GLU A 124 -7.11 5.86 -5.96
N ARG A 125 -6.32 6.70 -5.29
CA ARG A 125 -5.70 7.86 -5.95
C ARG A 125 -4.68 7.46 -7.00
N PHE A 126 -3.81 6.51 -6.72
CA PHE A 126 -2.80 6.05 -7.66
C PHE A 126 -3.44 5.31 -8.83
N GLU A 127 -4.39 4.42 -8.56
CA GLU A 127 -5.16 3.74 -9.60
C GLU A 127 -5.81 4.73 -10.57
N ARG A 128 -6.53 5.73 -10.04
CA ARG A 128 -7.17 6.75 -10.87
C ARG A 128 -6.18 7.67 -11.58
N ALA A 129 -5.03 7.94 -10.95
CA ALA A 129 -4.00 8.76 -11.57
C ALA A 129 -3.40 8.03 -12.77
N GLU A 130 -3.04 6.75 -12.60
CA GLU A 130 -2.53 5.92 -13.69
C GLU A 130 -3.56 5.85 -14.83
N MET A 131 -4.82 5.55 -14.55
CA MET A 131 -5.87 5.57 -15.58
C MET A 131 -5.99 6.91 -16.33
N ALA A 132 -5.79 8.04 -15.64
CA ALA A 132 -5.94 9.36 -16.23
C ALA A 132 -4.70 9.84 -17.00
N LEU A 133 -3.52 9.31 -16.66
CA LEU A 133 -2.23 9.70 -17.22
C LEU A 133 -1.73 8.71 -18.28
N THR A 134 -2.30 7.51 -18.33
CA THR A 134 -1.97 6.50 -19.33
C THR A 134 -2.42 6.95 -20.72
N THR A 135 -1.48 6.95 -21.66
CA THR A 135 -1.69 7.20 -23.10
C THR A 135 -1.00 6.11 -23.92
N GLU A 136 -1.19 6.08 -25.24
CA GLU A 136 -0.51 5.13 -26.13
C GLU A 136 1.03 5.19 -26.03
N ASP A 137 1.58 6.37 -25.71
CA ASP A 137 3.02 6.61 -25.60
C ASP A 137 3.53 6.62 -24.15
N ASN A 138 2.64 6.54 -23.15
CA ASN A 138 3.00 6.65 -21.74
C ASN A 138 2.15 5.72 -20.88
N GLU A 139 2.72 4.58 -20.48
CA GLU A 139 2.14 3.68 -19.51
C GLU A 139 3.03 3.62 -18.25
N PHE A 140 2.38 3.50 -17.08
CA PHE A 140 3.10 3.28 -15.83
C PHE A 140 3.26 1.78 -15.56
N ASN A 141 2.19 1.00 -15.73
CA ASN A 141 2.16 -0.45 -15.55
C ASN A 141 2.67 -0.87 -14.15
N ILE A 142 2.34 -0.09 -13.12
CA ILE A 142 2.74 -0.36 -11.74
C ILE A 142 1.51 -0.82 -10.96
N SER A 143 1.52 -2.07 -10.50
CA SER A 143 0.43 -2.58 -9.68
C SER A 143 0.35 -1.85 -8.33
N VAL A 144 -0.86 -1.50 -7.91
CA VAL A 144 -1.12 -0.83 -6.63
C VAL A 144 -1.82 -1.81 -5.69
N LEU A 145 -1.13 -2.28 -4.66
CA LEU A 145 -1.63 -3.34 -3.77
C LEU A 145 -1.63 -2.90 -2.32
N ASN A 146 -2.73 -3.17 -1.62
CA ASN A 146 -2.76 -3.05 -0.17
C ASN A 146 -1.91 -4.17 0.45
N TYR A 147 -1.16 -3.85 1.49
CA TYR A 147 -0.39 -4.84 2.22
C TYR A 147 -1.26 -6.00 2.74
N LEU A 148 -2.52 -5.74 3.10
CA LEU A 148 -3.43 -6.79 3.56
C LEU A 148 -3.80 -7.78 2.44
N GLU A 149 -3.88 -7.33 1.20
CA GLU A 149 -4.12 -8.19 0.03
C GLU A 149 -2.90 -9.08 -0.22
N LEU A 150 -1.71 -8.48 -0.19
CA LEU A 150 -0.44 -9.21 -0.32
C LEU A 150 -0.28 -10.25 0.79
N LEU A 151 -0.54 -9.85 2.05
CA LEU A 151 -0.49 -10.76 3.18
C LEU A 151 -1.51 -11.89 3.01
N ALA A 152 -2.75 -11.62 2.61
CA ALA A 152 -3.74 -12.66 2.38
C ALA A 152 -3.30 -13.68 1.32
N LEU A 153 -2.73 -13.21 0.19
CA LEU A 153 -2.16 -14.08 -0.84
C LEU A 153 -1.00 -14.93 -0.30
N CYS A 154 -0.14 -14.35 0.53
CA CYS A 154 0.97 -15.03 1.21
C CYS A 154 0.48 -16.08 2.23
N LEU A 155 -0.72 -15.91 2.78
CA LEU A 155 -1.39 -16.86 3.67
C LEU A 155 -2.21 -17.91 2.92
N GLY A 156 -2.14 -17.93 1.58
CA GLY A 156 -2.76 -18.96 0.75
C GLY A 156 -4.12 -18.58 0.14
N ALA A 157 -4.64 -17.38 0.40
CA ALA A 157 -5.89 -16.91 -0.21
C ALA A 157 -5.79 -16.91 -1.74
N LEU A 158 -6.93 -17.09 -2.39
CA LEU A 158 -7.06 -17.02 -3.83
C LEU A 158 -7.43 -15.58 -4.26
N PRO A 159 -7.00 -15.12 -5.45
CA PRO A 159 -7.26 -13.75 -5.90
C PRO A 159 -8.75 -13.35 -5.91
N GLU A 160 -9.63 -14.30 -6.23
CA GLU A 160 -11.08 -14.12 -6.22
C GLU A 160 -11.66 -13.88 -4.83
N GLU A 161 -11.07 -14.43 -3.77
CA GLU A 161 -11.55 -14.28 -2.39
C GLU A 161 -11.30 -12.88 -1.84
N ILE A 162 -10.22 -12.23 -2.32
CA ILE A 162 -9.82 -10.88 -1.90
C ILE A 162 -10.17 -9.81 -2.93
N GLY A 163 -10.76 -10.19 -4.07
CA GLY A 163 -11.30 -9.25 -5.04
C GLY A 163 -10.23 -8.55 -5.89
N THR A 164 -9.12 -9.21 -6.25
CA THR A 164 -8.07 -8.58 -7.08
C THR A 164 -8.58 -8.09 -8.44
N HIS A 165 -9.67 -8.67 -8.95
CA HIS A 165 -10.34 -8.26 -10.18
C HIS A 165 -11.08 -6.91 -10.07
N LEU A 166 -11.20 -6.33 -8.87
CA LEU A 166 -11.83 -5.04 -8.62
C LEU A 166 -10.84 -3.87 -8.71
N HIS A 167 -9.54 -4.15 -8.81
CA HIS A 167 -8.54 -3.12 -9.09
C HIS A 167 -8.79 -2.47 -10.44
N ARG A 168 -8.55 -1.17 -10.53
CA ARG A 168 -8.69 -0.41 -11.77
C ARG A 168 -7.47 -0.49 -12.68
N VAL A 169 -6.34 -0.89 -12.12
CA VAL A 169 -5.07 -1.06 -12.82
C VAL A 169 -4.65 -2.54 -12.72
N PRO A 170 -3.94 -3.08 -13.71
CA PRO A 170 -3.55 -4.48 -13.71
C PRO A 170 -2.71 -4.86 -12.48
N VAL A 171 -3.10 -5.96 -11.82
CA VAL A 171 -2.33 -6.56 -10.71
C VAL A 171 -1.90 -8.00 -11.02
N ASP A 172 -2.32 -8.55 -12.16
CA ASP A 172 -2.17 -9.95 -12.53
C ASP A 172 -0.72 -10.42 -12.60
N GLN A 173 0.19 -9.54 -13.03
CA GLN A 173 1.62 -9.86 -13.10
C GLN A 173 2.19 -10.12 -11.70
N VAL A 174 1.87 -9.25 -10.74
CA VAL A 174 2.37 -9.37 -9.36
C VAL A 174 1.68 -10.53 -8.65
N VAL A 175 0.36 -10.61 -8.73
CA VAL A 175 -0.43 -11.71 -8.15
C VAL A 175 0.03 -13.05 -8.72
N GLY A 176 0.18 -13.15 -10.04
CA GLY A 176 0.61 -14.37 -10.72
C GLY A 176 2.03 -14.81 -10.34
N ARG A 177 2.93 -13.88 -9.98
CA ARG A 177 4.26 -14.22 -9.44
C ARG A 177 4.16 -14.79 -8.02
N ILE A 178 3.35 -14.18 -7.15
CA ILE A 178 3.12 -14.67 -5.77
C ILE A 178 2.50 -16.08 -5.79
N LEU A 179 1.53 -16.34 -6.68
CA LEU A 179 0.90 -17.66 -6.79
C LEU A 179 1.84 -18.76 -7.30
N LYS A 180 2.93 -18.39 -7.99
CA LYS A 180 3.94 -19.33 -8.50
C LYS A 180 5.09 -19.55 -7.53
N ALA A 181 5.31 -18.64 -6.58
CA ALA A 181 6.26 -18.81 -5.50
C ALA A 181 5.73 -19.92 -4.58
N LYS A 182 6.45 -21.05 -4.56
CA LYS A 182 6.27 -22.17 -3.63
C LYS A 182 7.55 -22.34 -2.84
#